data_AF-A0A9D1PSB7-F1
#
_entry.id   AF-A0A9D1PSB7-F1
#
_cell.length_a   1.000
_cell.length_b   1.000
_cell.length_c   1.000
_cell.angle_alpha   90.00
_cell.angle_beta   90.00
_cell.angle_gamma   90.00
#
_symmetry.space_group_name_H-M   'P 1'
#
loop_
_entity.id
_entity.type
_entity.pdbx_description
1 polymer ?
#
loop_
_entity_poly.entity_id
_entity_poly.type
_entity_poly.pdbx_seq_one_letter_code
_entity_poly.pdbx_strand_id
1 'polypeptide(L)'
;MGERGEVFSSRVTRDDRTYFFNVKENVYGDLYLNIVESRPTDTEGRYIRQSVLVYQEDLAPFVKELQKCLDYIKINAKKKGPRRG
;
A
#
# COMPACT_ATOMS: atom_id res chain seq x y z
N MET A 1 -15.57 -16.49 1.75
CA MET A 1 -16.35 -15.64 2.68
C MET A 1 -16.05 -14.22 2.29
N GLY A 2 -17.02 -13.49 1.73
CA GLY A 2 -16.81 -12.10 1.33
C GLY A 2 -16.28 -11.30 2.52
N GLU A 3 -15.17 -10.61 2.32
CA GLU A 3 -14.54 -9.76 3.33
C GLU A 3 -15.56 -8.69 3.72
N ARG A 4 -16.33 -8.94 4.79
CA ARG A 4 -17.36 -8.02 5.27
C ARG A 4 -16.72 -6.64 5.45
N GLY A 5 -17.20 -5.68 4.67
CA GLY A 5 -16.72 -4.30 4.69
C GLY A 5 -15.57 -3.99 3.74
N GLU A 6 -15.08 -4.90 2.89
CA GLU A 6 -14.20 -4.51 1.78
C GLU A 6 -15.03 -4.10 0.55
N VAL A 7 -14.85 -2.86 0.11
CA VAL A 7 -15.60 -2.23 -1.00
C VAL A 7 -14.83 -2.33 -2.31
N PHE A 8 -13.50 -2.18 -2.24
CA PHE A 8 -12.60 -2.29 -3.38
C PHE A 8 -11.22 -2.75 -2.93
N SER A 9 -10.53 -3.52 -3.76
CA SER A 9 -9.12 -3.83 -3.55
C SER A 9 -8.36 -3.88 -4.85
N SER A 10 -7.12 -3.40 -4.78
CA SER A 10 -6.11 -3.61 -5.80
C SER A 10 -4.79 -4.02 -5.13
N ARG A 11 -3.92 -4.69 -5.89
CA ARG A 11 -2.64 -5.15 -5.36
C ARG A 11 -1.54 -5.11 -6.41
N VAL A 12 -0.31 -5.01 -5.93
CA VAL A 12 0.90 -5.19 -6.74
C VAL A 12 1.84 -6.15 -6.02
N THR A 13 2.28 -7.18 -6.73
CA THR A 13 3.29 -8.12 -6.26
C THR A 13 4.59 -7.86 -7.01
N ARG A 14 5.69 -7.77 -6.28
CA ARG A 14 7.04 -7.65 -6.83
C ARG A 14 7.98 -8.50 -5.99
N ASP A 15 8.64 -9.44 -6.68
CA ASP A 15 9.53 -10.42 -6.06
C ASP A 15 8.78 -11.18 -4.95
N ASP A 16 9.21 -11.02 -3.70
CA ASP A 16 8.64 -11.65 -2.52
C ASP A 16 7.63 -10.77 -1.76
N ARG A 17 7.38 -9.53 -2.22
CA ARG A 17 6.52 -8.56 -1.53
C ARG A 17 5.23 -8.32 -2.28
N THR A 18 4.13 -8.25 -1.54
CA THR A 18 2.84 -7.84 -2.08
C THR A 18 2.30 -6.64 -1.31
N TYR A 19 1.93 -5.60 -2.04
CA TYR A 19 1.25 -4.44 -1.51
C TYR A 19 -0.23 -4.52 -1.87
N PHE A 20 -1.10 -4.35 -0.88
CA PHE A 20 -2.54 -4.31 -1.03
C PHE A 20 -3.03 -2.89 -0.75
N PHE A 21 -3.96 -2.41 -1.56
CA PHE A 21 -4.62 -1.11 -1.45
C PHE A 21 -6.12 -1.37 -1.39
N ASN A 22 -6.66 -1.39 -0.18
CA ASN A 22 -8.04 -1.78 0.07
C ASN A 22 -8.84 -0.55 0.49
N VAL A 23 -10.03 -0.39 -0.07
CA VAL A 23 -11.05 0.54 0.41
C VAL A 23 -12.03 -0.28 1.23
N LYS A 24 -12.21 0.10 2.49
CA LYS A 24 -13.11 -0.58 3.42
C LYS A 24 -14.16 0.38 3.95
N GLU A 25 -15.29 -0.17 4.37
CA GLU A 25 -16.42 0.53 4.96
C GLU A 25 -16.54 0.11 6.44
N ASN A 26 -16.69 1.09 7.33
CA ASN A 26 -16.94 0.82 8.74
C ASN A 26 -18.44 0.51 8.97
N VAL A 27 -18.82 0.24 10.21
CA VAL A 27 -20.23 -0.07 10.55
C VAL A 27 -21.20 1.12 10.37
N TYR A 28 -20.67 2.33 10.23
CA TYR A 28 -21.43 3.57 10.04
C TYR A 28 -21.56 3.98 8.57
N GLY A 29 -20.92 3.25 7.66
CA GLY A 29 -20.92 3.54 6.22
C GLY A 29 -19.74 4.40 5.75
N ASP A 30 -18.83 4.80 6.65
CA ASP A 30 -17.69 5.63 6.25
C ASP A 30 -16.60 4.78 5.60
N LEU A 31 -16.04 5.31 4.50
CA LEU A 31 -14.97 4.66 3.76
C LEU A 31 -13.60 5.06 4.32
N TYR A 32 -12.70 4.09 4.39
CA TYR A 32 -11.31 4.31 4.77
C TYR A 32 -10.36 3.47 3.91
N LEU A 33 -9.14 3.97 3.76
CA LEU A 33 -8.07 3.29 3.03
C LEU A 33 -7.27 2.41 3.98
N ASN A 34 -6.96 1.19 3.54
CA ASN A 34 -6.04 0.29 4.19
C ASN A 34 -4.93 -0.13 3.21
N ILE A 35 -3.70 0.31 3.48
CA ILE A 35 -2.50 -0.07 2.72
C ILE A 35 -1.77 -1.15 3.51
N VAL A 36 -1.53 -2.31 2.89
CA VAL A 36 -0.84 -3.43 3.53
C VAL A 36 0.38 -3.85 2.74
N GLU A 37 1.55 -3.85 3.34
CA GLU A 37 2.71 -4.60 2.84
C GLU A 37 2.69 -6.00 3.46
N SER A 38 2.77 -7.04 2.61
CA SER A 38 2.96 -8.43 3.02
C SER A 38 4.28 -8.94 2.45
N ARG A 39 5.16 -9.43 3.31
CA ARG A 39 6.47 -10.01 2.94
C ARG A 39 6.72 -11.32 3.68
N PRO A 40 7.43 -12.30 3.12
CA PRO A 40 7.79 -13.51 3.85
C PRO A 40 8.75 -13.18 4.99
N THR A 41 8.79 -14.09 5.97
CA THR A 41 9.86 -14.15 6.96
C THR A 41 10.84 -15.24 6.57
N ASP A 42 11.91 -15.38 7.35
CA ASP A 42 12.90 -16.47 7.18
C ASP A 42 12.31 -17.86 7.48
N THR A 43 11.08 -17.91 7.99
CA THR A 43 10.35 -19.15 8.26
C THR A 43 9.38 -19.40 7.13
N GLU A 44 9.51 -20.54 6.47
CA GLU A 44 8.66 -20.94 5.36
C GLU A 44 7.17 -20.83 5.72
N GLY A 45 6.39 -20.24 4.80
CA GLY A 45 4.94 -20.05 4.96
C GLY A 45 4.53 -18.97 5.95
N ARG A 46 5.46 -18.28 6.63
CA ARG A 46 5.15 -17.13 7.49
C ARG A 46 5.33 -15.81 6.77
N TYR A 47 4.41 -14.90 7.01
CA TYR A 47 4.42 -13.56 6.41
C TYR A 47 4.28 -12.50 7.50
N ILE A 48 5.07 -11.44 7.38
CA ILE A 48 4.86 -10.20 8.14
C ILE A 48 3.95 -9.30 7.31
N ARG A 49 2.90 -8.80 7.96
CA ARG A 49 2.00 -7.80 7.40
C ARG A 49 2.15 -6.48 8.16
N GLN A 50 2.46 -5.42 7.44
CA GLN A 50 2.48 -4.06 7.96
C GLN A 50 1.30 -3.30 7.36
N SER A 51 0.46 -2.73 8.21
CA SER A 51 -0.82 -2.12 7.82
C SER A 51 -0.82 -0.64 8.18
N VAL A 52 -1.29 0.20 7.28
CA VAL A 52 -1.56 1.62 7.51
C VAL A 52 -3.03 1.87 7.18
N LEU A 53 -3.76 2.41 8.15
CA LEU A 53 -5.14 2.84 8.00
C LEU A 53 -5.19 4.35 7.84
N VAL A 54 -5.97 4.84 6.88
CA VAL A 54 -6.22 6.27 6.66
C VAL A 54 -7.71 6.49 6.55
N TYR A 55 -8.28 7.19 7.54
CA TYR A 55 -9.70 7.50 7.60
C TYR A 55 -10.05 8.69 6.71
N GLN A 56 -11.34 8.85 6.42
CA GLN A 56 -11.85 9.79 5.42
C GLN A 56 -11.40 11.24 5.67
N GLU A 57 -11.38 11.67 6.93
CA GLU A 57 -10.94 12.99 7.38
C GLU A 57 -9.46 13.28 7.07
N ASP A 58 -8.63 12.23 7.03
CA ASP A 58 -7.18 12.33 6.84
C ASP A 58 -6.73 12.03 5.40
N LEU A 59 -7.64 11.54 4.53
CA LEU A 59 -7.28 11.13 3.16
C LEU A 59 -6.64 12.27 2.35
N ALA A 60 -7.24 13.45 2.38
CA ALA A 60 -6.76 14.59 1.61
C ALA A 60 -5.34 15.05 2.00
N PRO A 61 -5.04 15.34 3.29
CA PRO A 61 -3.67 15.66 3.69
C PRO A 61 -2.70 14.50 3.50
N PHE A 62 -3.12 13.25 3.74
CA PHE A 62 -2.28 12.06 3.51
C PHE A 62 -1.83 11.93 2.06
N VAL A 63 -2.76 12.01 1.10
CA VAL A 63 -2.45 11.89 -0.34
C VAL A 63 -1.55 13.05 -0.79
N LYS A 64 -1.74 14.25 -0.25
CA LYS A 64 -0.89 15.41 -0.55
C LYS A 64 0.56 15.16 -0.16
N GLU A 65 0.82 14.68 1.06
CA GLU A 65 2.20 14.39 1.50
C GLU A 65 2.79 13.17 0.79
N LEU A 66 1.98 12.14 0.52
CA LEU A 66 2.41 10.99 -0.28
C LEU A 66 2.86 11.42 -1.67
N GLN A 67 2.08 12.28 -2.34
CA GLN A 67 2.41 12.76 -3.68
C GLN A 67 3.73 13.56 -3.69
N LYS A 68 3.97 14.42 -2.70
CA LYS A 68 5.25 15.14 -2.57
C LYS A 68 6.44 14.18 -2.46
N CYS A 69 6.31 13.12 -1.67
CA CYS A 69 7.35 12.08 -1.56
C CYS A 69 7.57 11.37 -2.90
N LEU A 70 6.51 11.02 -3.62
CA LEU A 70 6.60 10.39 -4.94
C LEU A 70 7.29 11.30 -5.97
N ASP A 71 6.95 12.59 -5.97
CA ASP A 71 7.55 13.57 -6.88
C ASP A 71 9.03 13.79 -6.57
N TYR A 72 9.39 13.87 -5.29
CA TYR A 72 10.78 13.91 -4.85
C TYR A 72 11.56 12.68 -5.35
N ILE A 73 11.00 11.47 -5.21
CA ILE A 73 11.64 10.24 -5.72
C ILE A 73 11.81 10.31 -7.24
N LYS A 74 10.78 10.70 -8.00
CA LYS A 74 10.86 10.76 -9.48
C LYS A 74 11.94 11.71 -9.98
N ILE A 75 12.08 12.87 -9.35
CA ILE A 75 13.09 13.87 -9.71
C ILE A 75 14.50 13.33 -9.41
N ASN A 76 14.68 12.69 -8.25
CA ASN A 76 16.00 12.31 -7.75
C ASN A 76 16.44 10.88 -8.15
N ALA A 77 15.53 10.03 -8.62
CA ALA A 77 15.84 8.63 -8.96
C ALA A 77 16.60 8.43 -10.28
N LYS A 78 17.01 9.48 -11.01
CA LYS A 78 17.77 9.33 -12.27
C LYS A 78 19.29 9.30 -12.07
N LYS A 79 19.84 8.07 -11.98
CA LYS A 79 20.96 7.52 -12.80
C LYS A 79 21.36 6.13 -12.25
N LYS A 80 20.58 5.09 -12.52
CA LYS A 80 21.18 3.77 -12.76
C LYS A 80 21.06 3.52 -14.25
N GLY A 81 22.18 3.70 -14.96
CA GLY A 81 22.30 3.28 -16.36
C GLY A 81 21.96 1.79 -16.51
N PRO A 82 21.79 1.30 -17.75
CA PRO A 82 21.46 -0.10 -17.98
C PRO A 82 22.45 -0.98 -17.24
N ARG A 83 21.94 -1.86 -16.37
CA ARG A 83 22.77 -2.90 -15.75
C ARG A 83 23.23 -3.82 -16.90
N ARG A 84 24.44 -3.56 -17.39
CA ARG A 84 25.21 -4.51 -18.20
C ARG A 84 25.91 -5.46 -17.24
N GLY A 85 25.78 -6.76 -17.49
CA GLY A 85 26.35 -7.85 -16.71
C GLY A 85 25.35 -8.98 -16.64
#